data_AF-A0A7X3FYL4-F1
#
_entry.id   AF-A0A7X3FYL4-F1
#
_cell.length_a   1.000
_cell.length_b   1.000
_cell.length_c   1.000
_cell.angle_alpha   90.00
_cell.angle_beta   90.00
_cell.angle_gamma   90.00
#
_symmetry.space_group_name_H-M   'P 1'
#
loop_
_entity.id
_entity.type
_entity.pdbx_description
1 polymer ?
#
loop_
_entity_poly.entity_id
_entity_poly.type
_entity_poly.pdbx_seq_one_letter_code
_entity_poly.pdbx_strand_id
1 'polypeptide(L)' 'MPNYRVWYRNNEEPLEFTTPGRISEAEMLDQVLAHEGIEPTGPTTVQALIASHGLAPVRYTEDESEMNTIG' A
#
# COMPACT_ATOMS: atom_id res chain seq x y z
N MET A 1 7.00 10.18 13.45
CA MET A 1 7.06 9.29 12.28
C MET A 1 5.62 9.04 11.89
N PRO A 2 5.17 9.41 10.69
CA PRO A 2 3.81 9.13 10.26
C PRO A 2 3.53 7.63 10.29
N ASN A 3 2.37 7.24 10.80
CA ASN A 3 1.87 5.88 10.73
C ASN A 3 0.97 5.73 9.51
N TYR A 4 1.25 4.75 8.66
CA TYR A 4 0.43 4.41 7.51
C TYR A 4 -0.33 3.12 7.78
N ARG A 5 -1.64 3.15 7.59
CA ARG A 5 -2.48 1.95 7.59
C ARG A 5 -2.96 1.70 6.17
N VAL A 6 -2.66 0.55 5.59
CA VAL A 6 -3.01 0.21 4.20
C VAL A 6 -3.93 -1.00 4.17
N TRP A 7 -5.17 -0.82 3.73
CA TRP A 7 -6.12 -1.87 3.44
C TRP A 7 -6.04 -2.25 1.96
N TYR A 8 -5.81 -3.52 1.67
CA TYR A 8 -5.81 -4.06 0.31
C TYR A 8 -6.65 -5.34 0.30
N ARG A 9 -7.07 -5.83 -0.88
CA ARG A 9 -7.88 -7.07 -1.01
C ARG A 9 -9.21 -7.09 -0.22
N ASN A 10 -9.75 -5.95 0.20
CA ASN A 10 -10.82 -5.90 1.20
C ASN A 10 -10.48 -6.68 2.50
N ASN A 11 -9.19 -6.71 2.87
CA ASN A 11 -8.81 -7.28 4.16
C ASN A 11 -9.43 -6.47 5.31
N GLU A 12 -9.81 -7.18 6.37
CA GLU A 12 -10.27 -6.55 7.62
C GLU A 12 -9.09 -5.89 8.35
N GLU A 13 -7.90 -6.49 8.26
CA GLU A 13 -6.69 -6.02 8.92
C GLU A 13 -5.85 -5.16 7.95
N PRO A 14 -5.62 -3.86 8.27
CA PRO A 14 -4.69 -3.05 7.52
C PRO A 14 -3.25 -3.48 7.78
N LEU A 15 -2.39 -3.30 6.79
CA LEU A 15 -0.96 -3.29 7.01
C LEU A 15 -0.56 -1.96 7.64
N GLU A 16 -0.14 -2.01 8.90
CA GLU A 16 0.33 -0.85 9.64
C GLU A 16 1.87 -0.77 9.58
N PHE A 17 2.40 0.36 9.12
CA PHE A 17 3.83 0.61 9.11
C PHE A 17 4.15 2.09 9.33
N THR A 18 5.26 2.34 10.00
CA THR A 18 5.76 3.70 10.25
C THR A 18 6.91 4.00 9.32
N THR A 19 6.82 5.11 8.59
CA THR A 19 7.92 5.58 7.74
C THR A 19 8.60 6.81 8.35
N PRO A 20 9.86 7.10 8.00
CA PRO A 20 10.57 8.28 8.48
C PRO A 20 10.00 9.60 7.93
N GLY A 21 9.13 9.57 6.92
CA GLY A 21 8.50 10.75 6.32
C GLY A 21 7.35 10.38 5.38
N ARG A 22 6.75 11.38 4.71
CA ARG A 22 5.67 11.12 3.76
C ARG A 22 6.18 10.32 2.56
N ILE A 23 5.52 9.21 2.28
CA ILE A 23 5.86 8.35 1.15
C ILE A 23 4.76 8.38 0.08
N SER A 24 5.12 8.08 -1.16
CA SER A 24 4.19 8.02 -2.29
C SER A 24 3.43 6.69 -2.32
N GLU A 25 2.34 6.64 -3.07
CA GLU A 25 1.53 5.41 -3.27
C GLU A 25 2.36 4.21 -3.76
N ALA A 26 3.37 4.46 -4.61
CA ALA A 26 4.29 3.43 -5.08
C ALA A 26 5.11 2.79 -3.94
N GLU A 27 5.61 3.61 -3.02
CA GLU A 27 6.39 3.15 -1.86
C GLU A 27 5.48 2.42 -0.85
N MET A 28 4.22 2.85 -0.70
CA MET A 28 3.24 2.13 0.15
C MET A 28 2.98 0.73 -0.39
N LEU A 29 2.82 0.60 -1.71
CA LEU A 29 2.67 -0.70 -2.36
C LEU A 29 3.93 -1.54 -2.26
N ASP A 30 5.11 -0.95 -2.36
CA ASP A 30 6.37 -1.66 -2.15
C ASP A 30 6.42 -2.27 -0.74
N GLN A 31 5.98 -1.54 0.29
CA GLN A 31 5.83 -2.09 1.64
C GLN A 31 4.82 -3.24 1.71
N VAL A 32 3.68 -3.14 1.03
CA VAL A 32 2.68 -4.22 0.96
C VAL A 32 3.24 -5.46 0.27
N LEU A 33 3.93 -5.27 -0.86
CA LEU A 33 4.57 -6.34 -1.62
C LEU A 33 5.67 -7.01 -0.79
N ALA A 34 6.55 -6.22 -0.17
CA ALA A 34 7.60 -6.72 0.71
C ALA A 34 7.02 -7.49 1.91
N HIS A 35 5.91 -7.03 2.49
CA HIS A 35 5.22 -7.72 3.57
C HIS A 35 4.66 -9.08 3.14
N GLU A 36 4.05 -9.14 1.96
CA GLU A 36 3.54 -10.39 1.37
C GLU A 36 4.68 -11.30 0.84
N GLY A 37 5.94 -10.84 0.86
CA GLY A 37 7.08 -11.55 0.29
C GLY A 37 7.06 -11.61 -1.24
N ILE A 38 6.38 -10.66 -1.87
CA ILE A 38 6.26 -10.53 -3.32
C ILE A 38 7.40 -9.62 -3.80
N GLU A 39 8.30 -10.15 -4.62
CA GLU A 39 9.29 -9.32 -5.27
C GLU A 39 8.63 -8.46 -6.36
N PRO A 40 8.86 -7.14 -6.38
CA PRO A 40 8.31 -6.28 -7.42
C PRO A 40 8.85 -6.72 -8.78
N THR A 41 7.98 -7.33 -9.60
CA THR A 41 8.37 -7.84 -10.92
C THR A 41 8.50 -6.68 -11.91
N GLY A 42 9.61 -5.93 -11.83
CA GLY A 42 9.97 -4.90 -12.80
C GLY A 42 9.21 -3.57 -12.70
N PRO A 43 9.43 -2.63 -13.65
CA PRO A 43 8.84 -1.29 -13.65
C PRO A 43 7.36 -1.36 -14.05
N THR A 44 6.55 -1.92 -13.17
CA THR A 44 5.12 -2.06 -13.36
C THR A 44 4.44 -0.91 -12.62
N THR A 45 3.48 -0.24 -13.26
CA THR A 45 2.73 0.84 -12.60
C THR A 45 2.02 0.31 -11.36
N VAL A 46 1.83 1.18 -10.37
CA VAL A 46 1.06 0.92 -9.15
C VAL A 46 -0.25 0.18 -9.44
N GLN A 47 -1.03 0.66 -10.41
CA GLN A 47 -2.28 0.03 -10.84
C GLN A 47 -2.10 -1.39 -11.38
N ALA A 48 -1.04 -1.63 -12.15
CA ALA A 48 -0.77 -2.93 -12.72
C ALA A 48 -0.27 -3.94 -11.67
N LEU A 49 0.48 -3.51 -10.65
CA LEU A 49 0.82 -4.34 -9.49
C LEU A 49 -0.43 -4.68 -8.68
N ILE A 50 -1.28 -3.67 -8.41
CA ILE A 50 -2.57 -3.87 -7.76
C ILE A 50 -3.42 -4.89 -8.52
N ALA A 51 -3.54 -4.75 -9.84
CA ALA A 51 -4.32 -5.66 -10.67
C ALA A 51 -3.70 -7.06 -10.76
N SER A 52 -2.37 -7.16 -10.91
CA SER A 52 -1.66 -8.44 -11.06
C SER A 52 -1.71 -9.28 -9.78
N HIS A 53 -1.63 -8.63 -8.63
CA HIS A 53 -1.69 -9.31 -7.33
C HIS A 53 -3.10 -9.32 -6.72
N GLY A 54 -4.09 -8.78 -7.42
CA GLY A 54 -5.47 -8.70 -6.96
C GLY A 54 -5.63 -7.87 -5.69
N LEU A 55 -4.77 -6.87 -5.46
CA LEU A 55 -4.76 -6.03 -4.26
C LEU A 55 -5.91 -5.01 -4.24
N ALA A 56 -6.64 -4.85 -5.35
CA ALA A 56 -7.71 -3.87 -5.47
C ALA A 56 -8.93 -4.23 -4.58
N PRO A 57 -9.58 -3.24 -3.96
CA PRO A 57 -9.17 -1.83 -3.85
C PRO A 57 -8.08 -1.65 -2.78
N VAL A 58 -7.08 -0.82 -3.07
CA VAL A 58 -6.06 -0.43 -2.07
C VAL A 58 -6.42 0.93 -1.50
N ARG A 59 -6.58 1.00 -0.19
CA ARG A 59 -6.91 2.21 0.58
C ARG A 59 -5.86 2.42 1.64
N TYR A 60 -5.52 3.67 1.94
CA TYR A 60 -4.55 4.00 2.98
C TYR A 60 -4.99 5.19 3.83
N THR A 61 -4.54 5.24 5.08
CA THR A 61 -4.63 6.42 5.94
C THR A 61 -3.24 6.80 6.45
N GLU A 62 -2.96 8.10 6.51
CA GLU A 62 -1.73 8.69 7.05
C GLU A 62 -2.05 9.33 8.41
N ASP A 63 -1.45 8.87 9.50
CA ASP A 63 -1.54 9.50 10.84
C ASP A 63 -3.00 9.73 11.29
N GLU A 64 -3.87 8.75 11.07
CA GLU A 64 -5.33 8.82 11.34
C GLU A 64 -6.08 9.92 10.55
N SER A 65 -5.48 10.44 9.48
CA SER A 65 -6.12 11.35 8.51
C SER A 65 -7.11 10.62 7.60
N GLU A 66 -7.68 11.37 6.65
CA GLU A 66 -8.66 10.87 5.69
C GLU A 66 -8.20 9.60 4.94
N MET A 67 -9.16 8.70 4.73
CA MET A 67 -8.95 7.47 3.98
C MET A 67 -8.78 7.81 2.49
N ASN A 68 -7.56 7.65 1.99
CA ASN A 68 -7.21 7.81 0.60
C ASN A 68 -7.29 6.46 -0.12
N THR A 69 -7.55 6.48 -1.42
CA THR A 69 -7.57 5.26 -2.25
C THR A 69 -6.47 5.38 -3.29
N ILE A 70 -5.66 4.33 -3.44
CA ILE A 70 -4.63 4.28 -4.47
C ILE A 70 -5.30 4.04 -5.83
N GLY A 71 -5.02 4.93 -6.79
CA GLY A 71 -5.75 5.06 -8.06
C GLY A 71 -4.96 4.71 -9.32
#